data_AF-A0A1W9W706-F1
#
_entry.id   AF-A0A1W9W706-F1
#
_cell.length_a   1.000
_cell.length_b   1.000
_cell.length_c   1.000
_cell.angle_alpha   90.00
_cell.angle_beta   90.00
_cell.angle_gamma   90.00
#
_symmetry.space_group_name_H-M   'P 1'
#
loop_
_entity.id
_entity.type
_entity.pdbx_description
1 polymer ?
#
loop_
_entity_poly.entity_id
_entity_poly.type
_entity_poly.pdbx_seq_one_letter_code
_entity_poly.pdbx_strand_id
1 'polypeptide(L)'
;MALVTFSGMVLLKVNRLNLPSAAKLNAWGEIATLKKNISRQEKARSKVYKEQEHGSNNMKVLASTGEEGKLRSRYVKKLSQSEDALAKIAQTIAKLEKDIQAKESKIENMIAALN
;
A
#
# COMPACT_ATOMS: atom_id res chain seq x y z
N MET A 1 17.34 64.05 3.75
CA MET A 1 18.18 63.48 4.83
C MET A 1 17.34 62.40 5.52
N ALA A 2 17.72 61.14 5.63
CA ALA A 2 19.00 60.48 5.47
C ALA A 2 18.79 59.06 4.88
N LEU A 3 19.83 58.55 4.22
CA LEU A 3 20.05 57.14 3.89
C LEU A 3 20.07 56.29 5.16
N VAL A 4 19.64 55.02 5.11
CA VAL A 4 20.42 53.83 5.56
C VAL A 4 19.75 52.56 4.99
N THR A 5 20.57 51.76 4.30
CA THR A 5 20.31 50.40 3.84
C THR A 5 20.24 49.41 5.00
N PHE A 6 19.31 48.46 4.98
CA PHE A 6 19.46 47.23 5.77
C PHE A 6 19.27 46.00 4.88
N SER A 7 20.39 45.29 4.76
CA SER A 7 20.55 44.00 4.13
C SER A 7 19.77 42.94 4.90
N GLY A 8 19.26 41.96 4.16
CA GLY A 8 19.01 40.64 4.70
C GLY A 8 17.57 40.36 5.13
N MET A 9 17.06 39.26 4.57
CA MET A 9 15.84 38.56 4.97
C MET A 9 14.53 39.17 4.44
N VAL A 10 14.26 38.89 3.16
CA VAL A 10 12.88 38.73 2.67
C VAL A 10 12.27 37.59 3.49
N LEU A 11 11.70 37.94 4.65
CA LEU A 11 10.72 37.11 5.32
C LEU A 11 9.52 37.07 4.37
N LEU A 12 9.52 36.05 3.52
CA LEU A 12 8.37 35.59 2.75
C LEU A 12 7.16 35.73 3.67
N LYS A 13 6.31 36.69 3.34
CA LYS A 13 5.00 36.89 3.94
C LYS A 13 4.20 35.66 3.53
N VAL A 14 4.43 34.54 4.22
CA VAL A 14 3.67 33.31 4.07
C VAL A 14 2.24 33.73 4.34
N ASN A 15 1.45 33.73 3.28
CA ASN A 15 0.05 34.03 3.30
C ASN A 15 -0.62 33.04 4.28
N ARG A 16 -0.77 33.45 5.55
CA ARG A 16 -1.27 32.61 6.65
C ARG A 16 -2.74 32.19 6.46
N LEU A 17 -3.39 32.67 5.40
CA LEU A 17 -4.76 32.31 5.01
C LEU A 17 -4.85 31.03 4.16
N ASN A 18 -3.73 30.38 3.83
CA ASN A 18 -3.74 29.16 3.01
C ASN A 18 -2.83 28.04 3.53
N LEU A 19 -2.66 27.96 4.86
CA LEU A 19 -2.04 26.80 5.49
C LEU A 19 -3.14 25.72 5.65
N PRO A 20 -3.00 24.51 5.06
CA PRO A 20 -3.92 23.43 5.38
C PRO A 20 -3.90 23.24 6.89
N SER A 21 -5.07 23.17 7.52
CA SER A 21 -5.16 22.79 8.93
C SER A 21 -4.33 21.51 9.13
N ALA A 22 -3.53 21.43 10.19
CA ALA A 22 -2.61 20.31 10.42
C ALA A 22 -3.31 18.94 10.28
N ALA A 23 -4.60 18.88 10.62
CA ALA A 23 -5.48 17.73 10.40
C ALA A 23 -5.59 17.28 8.92
N LYS A 24 -5.66 18.21 7.95
CA LYS A 24 -5.73 17.90 6.52
C LYS A 24 -4.41 17.31 6.00
N LEU A 25 -3.27 17.89 6.40
CA LEU A 25 -1.95 17.34 6.05
C LEU A 25 -1.75 15.94 6.63
N ASN A 26 -2.14 15.74 7.89
CA ASN A 26 -2.07 14.43 8.53
C ASN A 26 -2.92 13.38 7.79
N ALA A 27 -4.14 13.72 7.41
CA ALA A 27 -5.03 12.82 6.67
C ALA A 27 -4.42 12.39 5.32
N TRP A 28 -3.80 13.30 4.56
CA TRP A 28 -3.08 12.95 3.34
C TRP A 28 -1.86 12.06 3.59
N GLY A 29 -1.11 12.30 4.67
CA GLY A 29 0.00 11.45 5.08
C GLY A 29 -0.43 10.02 5.44
N GLU A 30 -1.57 9.88 6.11
CA GLU A 30 -2.19 8.58 6.40
C GLU A 30 -2.61 7.86 5.11
N ILE A 31 -3.24 8.55 4.16
CA ILE A 31 -3.59 7.98 2.85
C ILE A 31 -2.35 7.50 2.10
N ALA A 32 -1.28 8.29 2.08
CA ALA A 32 -0.02 7.90 1.45
C ALA A 32 0.57 6.62 2.09
N THR A 33 0.46 6.51 3.42
CA THR A 33 0.89 5.32 4.17
C THR A 33 0.05 4.09 3.81
N LEU A 34 -1.27 4.24 3.70
CA LEU A 34 -2.17 3.16 3.26
C LEU A 34 -1.87 2.71 1.83
N LYS A 35 -1.66 3.65 0.90
CA LYS A 35 -1.26 3.34 -0.50
C LYS A 35 0.07 2.59 -0.56
N LYS A 36 1.04 2.96 0.28
CA LYS A 36 2.30 2.21 0.44
C LYS A 36 2.06 0.80 0.97
N ASN A 37 1.11 0.61 1.89
CA ASN A 37 0.73 -0.72 2.39
C ASN A 37 0.13 -1.58 1.29
N ILE A 38 -0.77 -1.03 0.47
CA ILE A 38 -1.34 -1.74 -0.69
C ILE A 38 -0.22 -2.18 -1.63
N SER A 39 0.71 -1.28 -1.99
CA SER A 39 1.86 -1.63 -2.84
C SER A 39 2.72 -2.76 -2.26
N ARG A 40 2.87 -2.83 -0.93
CA ARG A 40 3.57 -3.94 -0.26
C ARG A 40 2.81 -5.26 -0.37
N GLN A 41 1.49 -5.23 -0.18
CA GLN A 41 0.63 -6.41 -0.32
C GLN A 41 0.62 -6.92 -1.77
N GLU A 42 0.59 -6.02 -2.75
CA GLU A 42 0.70 -6.36 -4.17
C GLU A 42 2.02 -7.04 -4.53
N LYS A 43 3.14 -6.54 -3.98
CA LYS A 43 4.43 -7.20 -4.12
C LYS A 43 4.44 -8.60 -3.48
N ALA A 44 3.79 -8.77 -2.33
CA ALA A 44 3.65 -10.07 -1.69
C ALA A 44 2.81 -11.02 -2.57
N ARG A 45 1.70 -10.55 -3.12
CA ARG A 45 0.85 -11.30 -4.05
C ARG A 45 1.64 -11.81 -5.26
N SER A 46 2.43 -10.94 -5.88
CA SER A 46 3.27 -11.31 -7.03
C SER A 46 4.31 -12.38 -6.67
N LYS A 47 4.90 -12.34 -5.47
CA LYS A 47 5.82 -13.39 -5.01
C LYS A 47 5.12 -14.74 -4.86
N VAL A 48 3.93 -14.76 -4.27
CA VAL A 48 3.14 -15.99 -4.12
C VAL A 48 2.83 -16.60 -5.48
N TYR A 49 2.42 -15.80 -6.47
CA TYR A 49 2.19 -16.32 -7.83
C TYR A 49 3.44 -16.93 -8.47
N LYS A 50 4.62 -16.30 -8.29
CA LYS A 50 5.88 -16.88 -8.80
C LYS A 50 6.19 -18.21 -8.12
N GLU A 51 5.99 -18.32 -6.81
CA GLU A 51 6.18 -19.57 -6.07
C GLU A 51 5.22 -20.66 -6.55
N GLN A 52 3.95 -20.32 -6.83
CA GLN A 52 2.97 -21.25 -7.41
C GLN A 52 3.38 -21.70 -8.82
N GLU A 53 3.87 -20.79 -9.67
CA GLU A 53 4.35 -21.12 -11.01
C GLU A 53 5.51 -22.11 -10.96
N HIS A 54 6.53 -21.83 -10.14
CA HIS A 54 7.66 -22.74 -9.94
C HIS A 54 7.21 -24.09 -9.38
N GLY A 55 6.31 -24.11 -8.40
CA GLY A 55 5.75 -25.34 -7.84
C GLY A 55 4.98 -26.16 -8.87
N SER A 56 4.18 -25.52 -9.72
CA SER A 56 3.42 -26.16 -10.79
C SER A 56 4.33 -26.78 -11.85
N ASN A 57 5.36 -26.05 -12.28
CA ASN A 57 6.33 -26.55 -13.23
C ASN A 57 7.10 -27.76 -12.68
N ASN A 58 7.50 -27.72 -11.40
CA ASN A 58 8.14 -28.85 -10.74
C ASN A 58 7.20 -30.05 -10.63
N MET A 59 5.90 -29.85 -10.35
CA MET A 59 4.95 -30.96 -10.27
C MET A 59 4.74 -31.68 -11.60
N LYS A 60 4.77 -30.98 -12.73
CA LYS A 60 4.49 -31.58 -14.06
C LYS A 60 5.42 -32.73 -14.42
N VAL A 61 6.66 -32.71 -13.93
CA VAL A 61 7.68 -33.72 -14.25
C VAL A 61 7.77 -34.86 -13.23
N LEU A 62 7.08 -34.75 -12.08
CA LEU A 62 7.10 -35.77 -11.02
C LEU A 62 6.09 -36.88 -11.30
N ALA A 63 6.51 -38.12 -11.10
CA ALA A 63 5.61 -39.26 -11.09
C ALA A 63 4.57 -39.15 -9.96
N SER A 64 3.44 -39.84 -10.13
CA SER A 64 2.34 -39.86 -9.17
C SER A 64 2.56 -40.82 -8.00
N THR A 65 3.57 -41.70 -8.08
CA THR A 65 3.83 -42.77 -7.10
C THR A 65 5.27 -42.72 -6.58
N GLY A 66 5.54 -43.49 -5.52
CA GLY A 66 6.87 -43.55 -4.91
C GLY A 66 7.29 -42.24 -4.23
N GLU A 67 8.58 -41.99 -4.14
CA GLU A 67 9.12 -40.78 -3.50
C GLU A 67 8.74 -39.50 -4.25
N GLU A 68 8.65 -39.55 -5.58
CA GLU A 68 8.20 -38.42 -6.39
C GLU A 68 6.73 -38.09 -6.14
N GLY A 69 5.88 -39.11 -5.97
CA GLY A 69 4.48 -38.93 -5.55
C GLY A 69 4.36 -38.23 -4.20
N LYS A 70 5.19 -38.61 -3.21
CA LYS A 70 5.26 -37.92 -1.91
C LYS A 70 5.69 -36.46 -2.06
N LEU A 71 6.67 -36.18 -2.92
CA LEU A 71 7.12 -34.82 -3.21
C LEU A 71 6.00 -33.99 -3.87
N ARG A 72 5.26 -34.58 -4.82
CA ARG A 72 4.09 -33.97 -5.44
C ARG A 72 3.01 -33.62 -4.42
N SER A 73 2.70 -34.51 -3.47
CA SER A 73 1.76 -34.22 -2.38
C SER A 73 2.20 -33.01 -1.52
N ARG A 74 3.51 -32.83 -1.29
CA ARG A 74 4.03 -31.65 -0.59
C ARG A 74 3.81 -30.37 -1.39
N TYR A 75 3.99 -30.40 -2.71
CA TYR A 75 3.70 -29.24 -3.57
C TYR A 75 2.21 -28.89 -3.58
N VAL A 76 1.32 -29.89 -3.65
CA VAL A 76 -0.14 -29.67 -3.54
C VAL A 76 -0.50 -29.02 -2.20
N LYS A 77 0.08 -29.49 -1.09
CA LYS A 77 -0.11 -28.87 0.22
C LYS A 77 0.37 -27.41 0.25
N LYS A 78 1.54 -27.12 -0.32
CA LYS A 78 2.06 -25.74 -0.43
C LYS A 78 1.15 -24.86 -1.30
N LEU A 79 0.58 -25.41 -2.38
CA LEU A 79 -0.38 -24.70 -3.22
C LEU A 79 -1.65 -24.32 -2.44
N SER A 80 -2.21 -25.25 -1.67
CA SER A 80 -3.36 -24.94 -0.81
C SER A 80 -3.03 -23.84 0.22
N GLN A 81 -1.85 -23.88 0.83
CA GLN A 81 -1.41 -22.85 1.78
C GLN A 81 -1.19 -21.49 1.11
N SER A 82 -0.75 -21.47 -0.14
CA SER A 82 -0.58 -20.22 -0.89
C SER A 82 -1.92 -19.61 -1.32
N GLU A 83 -2.94 -20.42 -1.63
CA GLU A 83 -4.31 -19.93 -1.83
C GLU A 83 -4.87 -19.24 -0.57
N ASP A 84 -4.66 -19.83 0.61
CA ASP A 84 -5.04 -19.19 1.88
C ASP A 84 -4.30 -17.84 2.09
N ALA A 85 -3.04 -17.77 1.68
CA ALA A 85 -2.25 -16.54 1.75
C ALA A 85 -2.77 -15.48 0.77
N LEU A 86 -3.10 -15.86 -0.48
CA LEU A 86 -3.70 -14.98 -1.48
C LEU A 86 -5.03 -14.41 -0.99
N ALA A 87 -5.89 -15.24 -0.40
CA ALA A 87 -7.15 -14.79 0.18
C ALA A 87 -6.96 -13.74 1.29
N LYS A 88 -6.00 -13.95 2.20
CA LYS A 88 -5.65 -12.98 3.25
C LYS A 88 -5.10 -11.67 2.68
N ILE A 89 -4.25 -11.75 1.65
CA ILE A 89 -3.72 -10.58 0.96
C ILE A 89 -4.87 -9.78 0.33
N ALA A 90 -5.79 -10.44 -0.37
CA ALA A 90 -6.94 -9.80 -1.00
C ALA A 90 -7.84 -9.10 0.03
N GLN A 91 -8.16 -9.77 1.15
CA GLN A 91 -8.91 -9.18 2.25
C GLN A 91 -8.21 -7.94 2.84
N THR A 92 -6.89 -8.00 2.98
CA THR A 92 -6.10 -6.87 3.49
C THR A 92 -6.11 -5.69 2.54
N ILE A 93 -5.95 -5.91 1.23
CA ILE A 93 -6.03 -4.86 0.22
C ILE A 93 -7.41 -4.20 0.24
N ALA A 94 -8.49 -4.99 0.19
CA ALA A 94 -9.85 -4.47 0.21
C ALA A 94 -10.14 -3.62 1.46
N LYS A 95 -9.62 -4.02 2.63
CA LYS A 95 -9.71 -3.23 3.85
C LYS A 95 -8.97 -1.89 3.73
N LEU A 96 -7.74 -1.91 3.23
CA LEU A 96 -6.93 -0.69 3.06
C LEU A 96 -7.57 0.28 2.05
N GLU A 97 -8.16 -0.23 0.97
CA GLU A 97 -8.89 0.57 -0.01
C GLU A 97 -10.12 1.24 0.60
N LYS A 98 -10.89 0.51 1.41
CA LYS A 98 -12.03 1.09 2.15
C LYS A 98 -11.57 2.18 3.13
N ASP A 99 -10.46 1.96 3.83
CA ASP A 99 -9.88 2.96 4.74
C ASP A 99 -9.41 4.22 4.00
N ILE A 100 -8.86 4.07 2.79
CA ILE A 100 -8.50 5.19 1.91
C ILE A 100 -9.75 5.97 1.52
N GLN A 101 -10.78 5.30 1.00
CA GLN A 101 -12.03 5.95 0.58
C GLN A 101 -12.66 6.75 1.72
N ALA A 102 -12.75 6.17 2.93
CA ALA A 102 -13.29 6.86 4.09
C ALA A 102 -12.48 8.12 4.47
N LYS A 103 -11.15 8.08 4.32
CA LYS A 103 -10.28 9.24 4.57
C LYS A 103 -10.38 10.29 3.48
N GLU A 104 -10.48 9.88 2.21
CA GLU A 104 -10.68 10.78 1.08
C GLU A 104 -11.99 11.57 1.24
N SER A 105 -13.11 10.90 1.56
CA SER A 105 -14.38 11.58 1.86
C SER A 105 -14.30 12.51 3.08
N LYS A 106 -13.53 12.15 4.11
CA LYS A 106 -13.32 13.03 5.27
C LYS A 106 -12.57 14.31 4.86
N ILE A 107 -11.57 14.20 4.00
CA ILE A 107 -10.83 15.35 3.49
C ILE A 107 -11.73 16.25 2.64
N GLU A 108 -12.57 15.66 1.78
CA GLU A 108 -13.55 16.41 0.97
C GLU A 108 -14.49 17.22 1.85
N ASN A 109 -15.05 16.62 2.89
CA ASN A 109 -15.90 17.33 3.85
C ASN A 109 -15.15 18.46 4.57
N MET A 110 -13.88 18.25 4.94
CA MET A 110 -13.04 19.29 5.55
C MET A 110 -12.70 20.42 4.57
N ILE A 111 -12.67 20.16 3.25
CA ILE A 111 -12.49 21.19 2.23
C ILE A 111 -13.79 21.97 2.05
N ALA A 112 -14.92 21.28 1.95
CA ALA A 112 -16.24 21.90 1.79
C ALA A 112 -16.59 22.84 2.94
N ALA A 113 -16.21 22.48 4.18
CA ALA A 113 -16.45 23.32 5.36
C ALA A 113 -15.58 24.59 5.46
N LEU A 114 -14.65 24.80 4.53
CA LEU A 114 -13.78 25.99 4.46
C LEU A 114 -14.17 26.95 3.33
N ASN A 115 -15.12 26.55 2.47
CA ASN A 115 -15.71 27.35 1.40
C ASN A 115 -17.08 27.88 1.84
#